data_AF-A0A9P9K168-F1
#
_entry.id   AF-A0A9P9K168-F1
#
_cell.length_a   1.000
_cell.length_b   1.000
_cell.length_c   1.000
_cell.angle_alpha   90.00
_cell.angle_beta   90.00
_cell.angle_gamma   90.00
#
_symmetry.space_group_name_H-M   'P 1'
#
loop_
_entity.id
_entity.type
_entity.pdbx_description
1 polymer ?
#
loop_
_entity_poly.entity_id
_entity_poly.type
_entity_poly.pdbx_seq_one_letter_code
_entity_poly.pdbx_strand_id
1 'polypeptide(L)'
;GKAKEFTDSGIEVVKADSWNPKELDAAFKGCWGLWVNTNSDDINFKNEIGPPEWEMGRIIIDAAIRQGVDHFVFQNLPAVSKITNGEVPILSFDNKEAIS
;
A
#
# COMPACT_ATOMS: atom_id res chain seq x y z
N GLY A 1 -4.22 -22.59 3.76
CA GLY A 1 -3.40 -21.55 3.12
C GLY A 1 -4.30 -20.34 2.99
N LYS A 2 -3.87 -19.16 3.43
CA LYS A 2 -4.80 -18.05 3.73
C LYS A 2 -5.75 -17.67 2.59
N ALA A 3 -5.27 -17.66 1.35
CA ALA A 3 -6.12 -17.44 0.18
C ALA A 3 -7.31 -18.42 0.11
N LYS A 4 -7.07 -19.73 0.31
CA LYS A 4 -8.12 -20.74 0.29
C LYS A 4 -9.13 -20.53 1.43
N GLU A 5 -8.65 -20.24 2.63
CA GLU A 5 -9.51 -20.00 3.80
C GLU A 5 -10.47 -18.80 3.59
N PHE A 6 -10.01 -17.75 2.90
CA PHE A 6 -10.85 -16.61 2.54
C PHE A 6 -11.88 -16.95 1.47
N THR A 7 -11.48 -17.67 0.42
CA THR A 7 -12.43 -18.14 -0.60
C THR A 7 -13.50 -19.06 -0.02
N ASP A 8 -13.10 -20.00 0.85
CA ASP A 8 -14.02 -20.90 1.56
C ASP A 8 -15.02 -20.12 2.46
N SER A 9 -14.67 -18.88 2.86
CA SER A 9 -15.51 -17.96 3.64
C SER A 9 -16.36 -17.00 2.78
N GLY A 10 -16.32 -17.13 1.45
CA GLY A 10 -17.09 -16.29 0.52
C GLY A 10 -16.41 -15.00 0.08
N ILE A 11 -15.12 -14.81 0.40
CA ILE A 11 -14.34 -13.65 -0.08
C ILE A 11 -13.75 -13.98 -1.44
N GLU A 12 -13.97 -13.11 -2.43
CA GLU A 12 -13.26 -13.19 -3.71
C GLU A 12 -11.78 -12.86 -3.49
N VAL A 13 -10.91 -13.78 -3.91
CA VAL A 13 -9.46 -13.60 -3.81
C VAL A 13 -8.88 -13.50 -5.21
N VAL A 14 -8.33 -12.33 -5.53
CA VAL A 14 -7.64 -12.07 -6.80
C VAL A 14 -6.13 -11.96 -6.57
N LYS A 15 -5.34 -12.34 -7.57
CA LYS A 15 -3.89 -12.14 -7.55
C LYS A 15 -3.58 -10.76 -8.11
N ALA A 16 -2.80 -9.98 -7.37
CA ALA A 16 -2.19 -8.75 -7.86
C ALA A 16 -0.85 -8.48 -7.16
N ASP A 17 0.11 -7.94 -7.90
CA ASP A 17 1.34 -7.34 -7.39
C ASP A 17 1.18 -5.81 -7.27
N SER A 18 1.49 -5.24 -6.11
CA SER A 18 1.45 -3.80 -5.85
C SER A 18 2.36 -2.98 -6.75
N TRP A 19 3.38 -3.60 -7.35
CA TRP A 19 4.27 -2.97 -8.33
C TRP A 19 3.77 -3.08 -9.77
N ASN A 20 2.65 -3.77 -10.01
CA ASN A 20 2.09 -3.96 -11.34
C ASN A 20 0.77 -3.18 -11.52
N PRO A 21 0.81 -1.99 -12.15
CA PRO A 21 -0.38 -1.16 -12.33
C PRO A 21 -1.54 -1.87 -13.04
N LYS A 22 -1.25 -2.76 -13.99
CA LYS A 22 -2.30 -3.47 -14.74
C LYS A 22 -3.02 -4.51 -13.90
N GLU A 23 -2.30 -5.19 -13.02
CA GLU A 23 -2.90 -6.14 -12.08
C GLU A 23 -3.74 -5.41 -11.03
N LEU A 24 -3.27 -4.25 -10.55
CA LEU A 24 -4.05 -3.39 -9.65
C LEU A 24 -5.31 -2.82 -10.33
N ASP A 25 -5.18 -2.35 -11.57
CA ASP A 25 -6.33 -1.88 -12.36
C ASP A 25 -7.39 -2.99 -12.50
N ALA A 26 -6.96 -4.23 -12.75
CA ALA A 26 -7.87 -5.37 -12.82
C ALA A 26 -8.48 -5.71 -11.45
N ALA A 27 -7.71 -5.64 -10.38
CA ALA A 27 -8.16 -5.94 -9.02
C ALA A 27 -9.13 -4.90 -8.45
N PHE A 28 -9.00 -3.63 -8.84
CA PHE A 28 -9.82 -2.54 -8.32
C PHE A 28 -11.08 -2.27 -9.14
N LYS A 29 -11.23 -2.93 -10.30
CA LYS A 29 -12.35 -2.72 -11.19
C LYS A 29 -13.68 -3.04 -10.50
N GLY A 30 -14.55 -2.02 -10.40
CA GLY A 30 -15.88 -2.15 -9.78
C GLY A 30 -15.89 -2.09 -8.26
N CYS A 31 -14.74 -1.88 -7.62
CA CYS A 31 -14.68 -1.62 -6.18
C CYS A 31 -15.22 -0.21 -5.88
N TRP A 32 -16.12 -0.10 -4.89
CA TRP A 32 -16.57 1.20 -4.37
C TRP A 32 -15.51 1.85 -3.48
N GLY A 33 -14.82 1.05 -2.67
CA GLY A 33 -13.80 1.54 -1.75
C GLY A 33 -12.68 0.53 -1.53
N LEU A 34 -11.55 1.01 -1.03
CA LEU A 34 -10.36 0.23 -0.73
C LEU A 34 -9.91 0.45 0.71
N TRP A 35 -9.47 -0.63 1.36
CA TRP A 35 -8.67 -0.58 2.57
C TRP A 35 -7.27 -1.09 2.23
N VAL A 36 -6.25 -0.25 2.44
CA VAL A 36 -4.88 -0.53 1.99
C VAL A 36 -3.90 -0.44 3.14
N ASN A 37 -3.04 -1.46 3.22
CA ASN A 37 -1.85 -1.46 4.06
C ASN A 37 -0.65 -2.00 3.26
N THR A 38 0.51 -1.39 3.45
CA THR A 38 1.79 -1.82 2.88
C THR A 38 2.63 -2.56 3.93
N ASN A 39 3.51 -3.46 3.47
CA ASN A 39 4.44 -4.18 4.34
C ASN A 39 5.78 -3.42 4.44
N SER A 40 5.84 -2.43 5.32
CA SER A 40 7.07 -1.66 5.54
C SER A 40 8.22 -2.47 6.13
N ASP A 41 7.94 -3.69 6.63
CA ASP A 41 8.93 -4.59 7.18
C ASP A 41 9.69 -5.41 6.13
N ASP A 42 9.33 -5.27 4.85
CA ASP A 42 10.06 -5.87 3.74
C ASP A 42 11.55 -5.52 3.78
N ILE A 43 12.41 -6.52 3.57
CA ILE A 43 13.85 -6.38 3.70
C ILE A 43 14.44 -5.39 2.69
N ASN A 44 13.84 -5.28 1.51
CA ASN A 44 14.28 -4.34 0.49
C ASN A 44 13.96 -2.91 0.90
N PHE A 45 12.82 -2.64 1.52
CA PHE A 45 12.52 -1.32 2.07
C PHE A 45 13.45 -0.95 3.21
N LYS A 46 13.69 -1.87 4.14
CA LYS A 46 14.60 -1.64 5.28
C LYS A 46 16.04 -1.38 4.88
N ASN A 47 16.50 -2.05 3.82
CA ASN A 47 17.85 -1.90 3.30
C ASN A 47 17.93 -0.90 2.14
N GLU A 48 16.83 -0.19 1.83
CA GLU A 48 16.73 0.79 0.76
C GLU A 48 17.19 0.24 -0.62
N ILE A 49 16.85 -1.02 -0.90
CA ILE A 49 17.16 -1.71 -2.15
C ILE A 49 15.99 -1.54 -3.12
N GLY A 50 16.20 -0.77 -4.18
CA GLY A 50 15.18 -0.50 -5.21
C GLY A 50 14.26 0.67 -4.84
N PRO A 51 13.06 0.75 -5.45
CA PRO A 51 12.12 1.83 -5.20
C PRO A 51 11.64 1.84 -3.73
N PRO A 52 11.44 3.03 -3.14
CA PRO A 52 10.95 3.18 -1.77
C PRO A 52 9.48 2.80 -1.64
N GLU A 53 9.03 2.53 -0.42
CA GLU A 53 7.64 2.16 -0.11
C GLU A 53 6.64 3.22 -0.57
N TRP A 54 6.99 4.50 -0.47
CA TRP A 54 6.07 5.58 -0.90
C TRP A 54 5.76 5.51 -2.40
N GLU A 55 6.69 5.00 -3.23
CA GLU A 55 6.46 4.84 -4.65
C GLU A 55 5.45 3.72 -4.94
N MET A 56 5.48 2.63 -4.16
CA MET A 56 4.44 1.59 -4.20
C MET A 56 3.07 2.20 -3.83
N GLY A 57 3.01 2.99 -2.76
CA GLY A 57 1.78 3.66 -2.33
C GLY A 57 1.19 4.53 -3.44
N ARG A 58 2.03 5.31 -4.12
CA ARG A 58 1.62 6.14 -5.27
C ARG A 58 1.03 5.29 -6.40
N ILE A 59 1.65 4.16 -6.74
CA ILE A 59 1.15 3.25 -7.79
C ILE A 59 -0.26 2.72 -7.44
N ILE A 60 -0.47 2.37 -6.17
CA ILE A 60 -1.77 1.89 -5.67
C ILE A 60 -2.84 3.01 -5.76
N ILE A 61 -2.51 4.21 -5.30
CA ILE A 61 -3.43 5.36 -5.35
C ILE A 61 -3.78 5.72 -6.79
N ASP A 62 -2.79 5.76 -7.69
CA ASP A 62 -3.02 6.05 -9.10
C ASP A 62 -3.98 5.02 -9.73
N ALA A 63 -3.85 3.73 -9.37
CA ALA A 63 -4.77 2.69 -9.83
C ALA A 63 -6.19 2.88 -9.28
N ALA A 64 -6.32 3.23 -8.01
CA ALA A 64 -7.62 3.53 -7.40
C ALA A 64 -8.32 4.70 -8.11
N ILE A 65 -7.58 5.77 -8.42
CA ILE A 65 -8.07 6.93 -9.18
C ILE A 65 -8.51 6.50 -10.59
N ARG A 66 -7.67 5.72 -11.31
CA ARG A 66 -8.00 5.25 -12.67
C ARG A 66 -9.26 4.38 -12.70
N GLN A 67 -9.49 3.56 -11.68
CA GLN A 67 -10.67 2.68 -11.60
C GLN A 67 -11.90 3.37 -11.00
N GLY A 68 -11.82 4.65 -10.62
CA GLY A 68 -12.95 5.40 -10.08
C GLY A 68 -13.40 4.90 -8.71
N VAL A 69 -12.45 4.50 -7.85
CA VAL A 69 -12.74 4.15 -6.46
C VAL A 69 -13.16 5.40 -5.69
N ASP A 70 -14.32 5.36 -5.04
CA ASP A 70 -14.91 6.51 -4.34
C ASP A 70 -14.32 6.73 -2.95
N HIS A 71 -13.94 5.66 -2.26
CA HIS A 71 -13.45 5.74 -0.88
C HIS A 71 -12.14 4.99 -0.67
N PHE A 72 -11.12 5.68 -0.14
CA PHE A 72 -9.79 5.10 0.07
C PHE A 72 -9.37 5.26 1.54
N VAL A 73 -9.24 4.14 2.24
CA VAL A 73 -8.77 4.08 3.63
C VAL A 73 -7.37 3.50 3.64
N PHE A 74 -6.39 4.34 3.99
CA PHE A 74 -4.99 3.94 4.06
C PHE A 74 -4.51 3.82 5.50
N GLN A 75 -3.86 2.71 5.84
CA GLN A 75 -3.12 2.59 7.09
C GLN A 75 -1.83 3.41 6.99
N ASN A 76 -1.90 4.66 7.44
CA ASN A 76 -0.79 5.60 7.41
C ASN A 76 -0.12 5.75 8.79
N LEU A 77 1.07 6.37 8.82
CA LEU A 77 1.82 6.75 10.01
C LEU A 77 2.43 8.15 9.80
N PRO A 78 2.58 8.97 10.85
CA PRO A 78 3.15 10.31 10.71
C PRO A 78 4.67 10.27 10.59
N ALA A 79 5.27 11.23 9.87
CA ALA A 79 6.73 11.34 9.73
C ALA A 79 7.41 11.62 11.09
N VAL A 80 8.01 10.60 11.71
CA VAL A 80 8.64 10.69 13.04
C VAL A 80 9.90 11.53 12.98
N SER A 81 10.66 11.44 11.89
CA SER A 81 11.84 12.28 11.69
C SER A 81 11.48 13.76 11.73
N LYS A 82 10.33 14.13 11.15
CA LYS A 82 9.82 15.51 11.17
C LYS A 82 9.34 15.93 12.55
N ILE A 83 8.58 15.08 13.24
CA ILE A 83 8.03 15.39 14.57
C ILE A 83 9.14 15.52 15.63
N THR A 84 10.23 14.77 15.48
CA THR A 84 11.34 14.71 16.43
C THR A 84 12.55 15.56 16.01
N ASN A 85 12.43 16.39 14.96
CA ASN A 85 13.57 17.14 14.40
C ASN A 85 14.81 16.26 14.10
N GLY A 86 14.58 15.01 13.68
CA GLY A 86 15.62 14.06 13.32
C GLY A 86 16.22 13.25 14.48
N GLU A 87 15.76 13.43 15.72
CA GLU A 87 16.28 12.66 16.87
C GLU A 87 15.93 11.16 16.77
N VAL A 88 14.76 10.83 16.19
CA VAL A 88 14.31 9.44 16.04
C VAL A 88 13.92 9.18 14.58
N PRO A 89 14.86 8.71 13.73
CA PRO A 89 14.55 8.40 12.35
C PRO A 89 13.90 7.03 12.24
N ILE A 90 12.64 6.98 11.79
CA ILE A 90 11.92 5.73 11.51
C ILE A 90 11.50 5.72 10.04
N LEU A 91 12.31 5.08 9.22
CA LEU A 91 12.18 5.07 7.76
C LEU A 91 10.77 4.69 7.27
N SER A 92 10.14 3.68 7.88
CA SER A 92 8.80 3.23 7.48
C SER A 92 7.70 4.27 7.76
N PHE A 93 7.83 5.04 8.83
CA PHE A 93 6.87 6.09 9.17
C PHE A 93 6.99 7.26 8.22
N ASP A 94 8.23 7.66 7.92
CA ASP A 94 8.51 8.75 6.99
C ASP A 94 8.08 8.37 5.55
N ASN A 95 8.29 7.12 5.14
CA ASN A 95 7.79 6.61 3.86
C ASN A 95 6.26 6.59 3.80
N LYS A 96 5.59 6.12 4.87
CA LYS A 96 4.13 6.11 4.92
C LYS A 96 3.55 7.52 4.83
N GLU A 97 4.11 8.49 5.56
CA GLU A 97 3.65 9.88 5.48
C GLU A 97 3.79 10.46 4.07
N ALA A 98 4.89 10.15 3.37
CA ALA A 98 5.15 10.62 2.01
C ALA A 98 4.18 10.08 0.93
N ILE A 99 3.31 9.11 1.26
CA ILE A 99 2.27 8.60 0.34
C ILE A 99 1.09 9.58 0.21
N SER A 100 0.80 10.38 1.26
CA SER A 100 -0.41 11.20 1.38
C SER A 100 -0.15 12.70 1.34
#